data_AF-A0A0L9VTJ7-F1
#
_entry.id   AF-A0A0L9VTJ7-F1
#
_cell.length_a   1.000
_cell.length_b   1.000
_cell.length_c   1.000
_cell.angle_alpha   90.00
_cell.angle_beta   90.00
_cell.angle_gamma   90.00
#
_symmetry.space_group_name_H-M   'P 1'
#
loop_
_entity.id
_entity.type
_entity.pdbx_description
1 polymer ?
#
loop_
_entity_poly.entity_id
_entity_poly.type
_entity_poly.pdbx_seq_one_letter_code
_entity_poly.pdbx_strand_id
1 'polypeptide(L)'
;MDNVVKAFLRGELPPFTAGKLEGIAAVINENVRTVRKLCNSSLRYWILEYLRRQPKEKSYRALVLRFLKDRIAALLLVEIGFQASAWVPVGSQIGDEVLVKVEEAHPRDDILFLKEVVKE
;
A
#
# COMPACT_ATOMS: atom_id res chain seq x y z
N MET A 1 -26.44 7.41 -3.64
CA MET A 1 -26.64 8.85 -3.97
C MET A 1 -27.69 9.03 -5.05
N ASP A 2 -27.72 8.15 -6.07
CA ASP A 2 -28.71 8.13 -7.15
C ASP A 2 -30.17 8.36 -6.75
N ASN A 3 -30.64 7.75 -5.66
CA ASN A 3 -32.06 7.85 -5.29
C ASN A 3 -32.46 9.24 -4.79
N VAL A 4 -31.52 9.99 -4.20
CA VAL A 4 -31.78 11.38 -3.74
C VAL A 4 -31.86 12.32 -4.94
N VAL A 5 -30.93 12.16 -5.89
CA VAL A 5 -30.94 12.91 -7.16
C VAL A 5 -32.20 12.58 -7.96
N LYS A 6 -32.57 11.31 -8.06
CA LYS A 6 -33.79 10.87 -8.77
C LYS A 6 -35.07 11.43 -8.13
N ALA A 7 -35.18 11.45 -6.81
CA ALA A 7 -36.36 12.01 -6.11
C ALA A 7 -36.46 13.52 -6.33
N PHE A 8 -35.36 14.25 -6.19
CA PHE A 8 -35.32 15.70 -6.44
C PHE A 8 -35.75 16.06 -7.87
N LEU A 9 -35.23 15.35 -8.87
CA LEU A 9 -35.58 15.57 -10.28
C LEU A 9 -37.06 15.25 -10.59
N ARG A 10 -37.73 14.45 -9.77
CA ARG A 10 -39.16 14.13 -9.89
C ARG A 10 -40.07 15.07 -9.09
N GLY A 11 -39.50 16.03 -8.35
CA GLY A 11 -40.25 16.88 -7.42
C GLY A 11 -40.78 16.13 -6.19
N GLU A 12 -40.27 14.93 -5.93
CA GLU A 12 -40.63 14.11 -4.77
C GLU A 12 -39.83 14.55 -3.53
N LEU A 13 -40.38 14.28 -2.35
CA LEU A 13 -39.65 14.49 -1.10
C LEU A 13 -38.39 13.61 -1.05
N PRO A 14 -37.26 14.12 -0.51
CA PRO A 14 -36.06 13.30 -0.36
C PRO A 14 -36.35 12.03 0.45
N PRO A 15 -35.85 10.86 0.02
CA PRO A 15 -36.14 9.59 0.70
C PRO A 15 -35.52 9.49 2.10
N PHE A 16 -34.62 10.41 2.46
CA PHE A 16 -33.91 10.43 3.72
C PHE A 16 -33.73 11.87 4.23
N THR A 17 -33.86 12.07 5.53
CA THR A 17 -33.48 13.31 6.21
C THR A 17 -31.95 13.41 6.36
N ALA A 18 -31.43 14.60 6.63
CA ALA A 18 -30.01 14.83 6.84
C ALA A 18 -29.44 13.92 7.95
N GLY A 19 -30.05 13.89 9.14
CA GLY A 19 -29.59 13.03 10.24
C GLY A 19 -29.66 11.53 9.93
N LYS A 20 -30.64 11.08 9.12
CA LYS A 20 -30.70 9.69 8.66
C LYS A 20 -29.58 9.37 7.66
N LEU A 21 -29.25 10.29 6.76
CA LEU A 21 -28.11 10.15 5.85
C LEU A 21 -26.78 10.11 6.59
N GLU A 22 -26.60 10.95 7.61
CA GLU A 22 -25.41 10.97 8.45
C GLU A 22 -25.22 9.63 9.18
N GLY A 23 -26.29 9.08 9.77
CA GLY A 23 -26.26 7.76 10.41
C GLY A 23 -25.91 6.64 9.43
N ILE A 24 -26.51 6.64 8.23
CA ILE A 24 -26.18 5.66 7.18
C ILE A 24 -24.73 5.81 6.74
N ALA A 25 -24.24 7.04 6.54
CA ALA A 25 -22.87 7.31 6.14
C ALA A 25 -21.86 6.84 7.18
N ALA A 26 -22.13 7.05 8.47
CA ALA A 26 -21.27 6.59 9.56
C ALA A 26 -21.08 5.06 9.52
N VAL A 27 -22.17 4.30 9.40
CA VAL A 27 -22.14 2.83 9.31
C VAL A 27 -21.42 2.36 8.04
N ILE A 28 -21.69 2.98 6.89
CA ILE A 28 -21.01 2.64 5.63
C ILE A 28 -19.51 2.92 5.75
N ASN A 29 -19.11 4.04 6.34
CA ASN A 29 -17.70 4.40 6.51
C ASN A 29 -16.94 3.39 7.37
N GLU A 30 -17.57 2.89 8.43
CA GLU A 30 -17.00 1.83 9.26
C GLU A 30 -16.81 0.53 8.46
N ASN A 31 -17.86 0.08 7.78
CA ASN A 31 -17.80 -1.13 6.95
C ASN A 31 -16.75 -1.01 5.83
N VAL A 32 -16.70 0.13 5.14
CA VAL A 32 -15.71 0.41 4.09
C VAL A 32 -14.30 0.40 4.65
N ARG A 33 -14.08 0.95 5.86
CA ARG A 33 -12.76 0.90 6.53
C ARG A 33 -12.34 -0.55 6.79
N THR A 34 -13.25 -1.40 7.26
CA THR A 34 -12.99 -2.82 7.52
C THR A 34 -12.67 -3.57 6.23
N VAL A 35 -13.48 -3.39 5.18
CA VAL A 35 -13.26 -4.01 3.86
C VAL A 35 -11.92 -3.56 3.28
N ARG A 36 -11.59 -2.27 3.32
CA ARG A 36 -10.30 -1.74 2.83
C ARG A 36 -9.11 -2.38 3.56
N LYS A 37 -9.18 -2.52 4.89
CA LYS A 37 -8.12 -3.19 5.66
C LYS A 37 -7.94 -4.64 5.19
N LEU A 38 -9.02 -5.40 5.04
CA LEU A 38 -8.96 -6.78 4.56
C LEU A 38 -8.40 -6.88 3.13
N CYS A 39 -8.85 -6.02 2.22
CA CYS A 39 -8.35 -5.96 0.85
C CYS A 39 -6.85 -5.62 0.82
N ASN A 40 -6.41 -4.66 1.63
CA ASN A 40 -5.00 -4.28 1.71
C ASN A 40 -4.14 -5.42 2.26
N SER A 41 -4.59 -6.11 3.32
CA SER A 41 -3.90 -7.29 3.87
C SER A 41 -3.83 -8.42 2.85
N SER A 42 -4.92 -8.69 2.12
CA SER A 42 -4.96 -9.71 1.07
C SER A 42 -4.02 -9.36 -0.10
N LEU A 43 -4.05 -8.11 -0.56
CA LEU A 43 -3.15 -7.65 -1.62
C LEU A 43 -1.69 -7.77 -1.20
N ARG A 44 -1.37 -7.33 0.01
CA ARG A 44 -0.02 -7.40 0.56
C ARG A 44 0.47 -8.85 0.67
N TYR A 45 -0.36 -9.76 1.16
CA TYR A 45 -0.06 -11.20 1.16
C TYR A 45 0.34 -11.70 -0.23
N TRP A 46 -0.46 -11.38 -1.25
CA TRP A 46 -0.19 -11.83 -2.62
C TRP A 46 1.04 -11.18 -3.25
N ILE A 47 1.35 -9.92 -2.90
CA ILE A 47 2.61 -9.28 -3.32
C ILE A 47 3.81 -10.00 -2.69
N LEU A 48 3.76 -10.32 -1.40
CA LEU A 48 4.84 -11.05 -0.74
C LEU A 48 5.00 -12.46 -1.32
N GLU A 49 3.88 -13.14 -1.60
CA GLU A 49 3.88 -14.46 -2.22
C GLU A 49 4.44 -14.43 -3.65
N TYR A 50 4.14 -13.37 -4.41
CA TYR A 50 4.76 -13.12 -5.72
C TYR A 50 6.27 -12.94 -5.57
N LEU A 51 6.72 -12.06 -4.67
CA LEU A 51 8.14 -11.75 -4.44
C LEU A 51 8.92 -12.99 -3.99
N ARG A 52 8.34 -13.80 -3.09
CA ARG A 52 8.91 -15.07 -2.59
C ARG A 52 9.21 -16.07 -3.71
N ARG A 53 8.42 -16.05 -4.79
CA ARG A 53 8.54 -16.97 -5.92
C ARG A 53 9.51 -16.49 -7.01
N GLN A 54 10.07 -15.29 -6.86
CA GLN A 54 11.00 -14.74 -7.85
C GLN A 54 12.40 -15.35 -7.68
N PRO A 55 13.22 -15.39 -8.74
CA PRO A 55 14.63 -15.80 -8.62
C PRO A 55 15.36 -14.95 -7.59
N LYS A 56 16.24 -15.57 -6.78
CA LYS A 56 16.94 -14.88 -5.68
C LYS A 56 17.91 -13.80 -6.18
N GLU A 57 18.35 -13.93 -7.42
CA GLU A 57 19.27 -13.03 -8.11
C GLU A 57 18.53 -11.82 -8.70
N LYS A 58 17.19 -11.85 -8.76
CA LYS A 58 16.40 -10.75 -9.32
C LYS A 58 16.51 -9.51 -8.44
N SER A 59 17.09 -8.46 -9.03
CA SER A 59 17.13 -7.13 -8.44
C SER A 59 15.93 -6.28 -8.87
N TYR A 60 15.52 -5.38 -8.00
CA TYR A 60 14.46 -4.39 -8.20
C TYR A 60 15.03 -3.00 -8.06
N ARG A 61 14.51 -2.06 -8.85
CA ARG A 61 14.79 -0.64 -8.62
C ARG A 61 13.89 -0.14 -7.51
N ALA A 62 14.49 0.61 -6.61
CA ALA A 62 13.82 1.12 -5.44
C ALA A 62 14.09 2.61 -5.27
N LEU A 63 13.04 3.41 -5.12
CA LEU A 63 13.15 4.84 -4.87
C LEU A 63 13.22 5.11 -3.37
N VAL A 64 14.22 5.88 -2.92
CA VAL A 64 14.32 6.31 -1.52
C VAL A 64 13.25 7.36 -1.23
N LEU A 65 12.27 7.02 -0.39
CA LEU A 65 11.15 7.91 -0.06
C LEU A 65 11.43 8.79 1.17
N ARG A 66 12.01 8.19 2.21
CA ARG A 66 12.38 8.85 3.47
C ARG A 66 13.27 7.95 4.30
N PHE A 67 14.08 8.54 5.18
CA PHE A 67 14.82 7.80 6.20
C PHE A 67 13.93 7.50 7.40
N LEU A 68 14.00 6.25 7.88
CA LEU A 68 13.32 5.81 9.09
C LEU A 68 14.24 5.94 10.31
N LYS A 69 15.47 5.44 10.18
CA LYS A 69 16.53 5.52 11.19
C LYS A 69 17.89 5.24 10.54
N ASP A 70 18.89 6.05 10.82
CA ASP A 70 20.24 5.91 10.25
C ASP A 70 20.18 5.78 8.71
N ARG A 71 20.68 4.66 8.17
CA ARG A 71 20.62 4.32 6.74
C ARG A 71 19.49 3.35 6.39
N ILE A 72 18.54 3.11 7.30
CA ILE A 72 17.31 2.38 7.00
C ILE A 72 16.32 3.36 6.39
N ALA A 73 15.99 3.15 5.12
CA ALA A 73 15.04 3.99 4.39
C ALA A 73 13.76 3.23 4.08
N ALA A 74 12.65 3.96 4.01
CA ALA A 74 11.45 3.51 3.32
C ALA A 74 11.69 3.65 1.81
N LEU A 75 11.46 2.56 1.10
CA LEU A 75 11.74 2.40 -0.32
C LEU A 75 10.44 2.07 -1.06
N LEU A 76 10.28 2.59 -2.28
CA LEU A 76 9.27 2.14 -3.23
C LEU A 76 9.91 1.22 -4.26
N LEU A 77 9.56 -0.07 -4.26
CA LEU A 77 9.91 -0.98 -5.35
C LEU A 77 9.14 -0.56 -6.62
N VAL A 78 9.84 0.06 -7.57
CA VAL A 78 9.21 0.79 -8.68
C VAL A 78 8.43 -0.15 -9.60
N GLU A 79 8.97 -1.33 -9.91
CA GLU A 79 8.30 -2.30 -10.78
C GLU A 79 7.00 -2.87 -10.17
N ILE A 80 6.90 -2.88 -8.84
CA ILE A 80 5.82 -3.56 -8.11
C ILE A 80 4.81 -2.56 -7.53
N GLY A 81 5.22 -1.30 -7.33
CA GLY A 81 4.40 -0.32 -6.62
C GLY A 81 4.25 -0.63 -5.13
N PHE A 82 5.27 -1.26 -4.52
CA PHE A 82 5.22 -1.73 -3.14
C PHE A 82 6.25 -1.04 -2.25
N GLN A 83 5.81 -0.58 -1.07
CA GLN A 83 6.69 0.05 -0.10
C GLN A 83 7.27 -0.98 0.88
N ALA A 84 8.57 -0.90 1.12
CA ALA A 84 9.32 -1.73 2.05
C ALA A 84 10.45 -0.91 2.69
N SER A 85 11.20 -1.50 3.61
CA SER A 85 12.39 -0.83 4.17
C SER A 85 13.63 -1.68 4.04
N ALA A 86 14.76 -1.03 3.78
CA ALA A 86 16.06 -1.66 3.68
C ALA A 86 17.16 -0.69 4.08
N TRP A 87 18.36 -1.22 4.30
CA TRP A 87 19.57 -0.42 4.32
C TRP A 87 19.86 0.13 2.92
N VAL A 88 20.32 1.38 2.85
CA VAL A 88 20.75 2.02 1.61
C VAL A 88 22.24 2.37 1.63
N PRO A 89 22.87 2.55 0.45
CA PRO A 89 24.28 2.92 0.37
C PRO A 89 24.58 4.21 1.13
N VAL A 90 25.81 4.34 1.64
CA VAL A 90 26.26 5.57 2.31
C VAL A 90 26.18 6.75 1.32
N GLY A 91 25.63 7.87 1.76
CA GLY A 91 25.49 9.08 0.93
C GLY A 91 24.22 9.14 0.09
N SER A 92 23.39 8.09 0.09
CA SER A 92 22.08 8.12 -0.58
C SER A 92 21.19 9.23 -0.01
N GLN A 93 20.36 9.82 -0.87
CA GLN A 93 19.42 10.89 -0.55
C GLN A 93 17.98 10.50 -0.89
N ILE A 94 17.03 11.26 -0.36
CA ILE A 94 15.61 11.10 -0.74
C ILE A 94 15.46 11.43 -2.22
N GLY A 95 14.78 10.56 -2.97
CA GLY A 95 14.63 10.65 -4.41
C GLY A 95 15.66 9.85 -5.21
N ASP A 96 16.70 9.30 -4.57
CA ASP A 96 17.66 8.45 -5.25
C ASP A 96 17.06 7.08 -5.59
N GLU A 97 17.50 6.51 -6.72
CA GLU A 97 17.23 5.12 -7.08
C GLU A 97 18.36 4.21 -6.61
N VAL A 98 18.01 3.15 -5.90
CA VAL A 98 18.93 2.11 -5.43
C VAL A 98 18.49 0.74 -5.96
N LEU A 99 19.42 -0.20 -6.05
CA LEU A 99 19.11 -1.59 -6.38
C LEU A 99 19.01 -2.42 -5.11
N VAL A 100 17.94 -3.18 -5.01
CA VAL A 100 17.70 -4.11 -3.90
C VAL A 100 17.29 -5.47 -4.42
N LYS A 101 17.56 -6.51 -3.64
CA LYS A 101 17.05 -7.86 -3.89
C LYS A 101 16.24 -8.34 -2.69
N VAL A 102 15.31 -9.25 -2.95
CA VAL A 102 14.56 -9.94 -1.91
C VAL A 102 15.48 -10.98 -1.28
N GLU A 103 15.79 -10.82 0.01
CA GLU A 103 16.55 -11.80 0.78
C GLU A 103 15.62 -12.90 1.29
N GLU A 104 14.52 -12.48 1.93
CA GLU A 104 13.47 -13.37 2.43
C GLU A 104 12.11 -12.68 2.36
N ALA A 105 11.05 -13.46 2.13
CA ALA A 105 9.67 -13.00 2.17
C ALA A 105 8.80 -14.07 2.85
N HIS A 106 8.10 -13.67 3.92
CA HIS A 106 7.21 -14.53 4.71
C HIS A 106 5.78 -13.97 4.65
N PRO A 107 4.97 -14.37 3.64
CA PRO A 107 3.65 -13.77 3.40
C PRO A 107 2.67 -13.95 4.55
N ARG A 108 2.76 -15.08 5.28
CA ARG A 108 1.89 -15.38 6.43
C ARG A 108 2.18 -14.49 7.64
N ASP A 109 3.43 -14.10 7.81
CA ASP A 109 3.89 -13.27 8.93
C ASP A 109 3.96 -11.78 8.57
N ASP A 110 3.65 -11.44 7.31
CA ASP A 110 3.70 -10.11 6.75
C ASP A 110 5.10 -9.46 6.70
N ILE A 111 6.14 -10.31 6.57
CA ILE A 111 7.55 -9.90 6.64
C ILE A 111 8.19 -9.92 5.24
N LEU A 112 8.96 -8.87 4.94
CA LEU A 112 9.83 -8.79 3.77
C LEU A 112 11.20 -8.26 4.20
N PHE A 113 12.26 -9.00 3.88
CA PHE A 113 13.63 -8.57 4.04
C PHE A 113 14.23 -8.25 2.68
N LEU A 114 14.72 -7.02 2.55
CA LEU A 114 15.39 -6.52 1.36
C LEU A 114 16.85 -6.26 1.69
N LYS A 115 17.72 -6.57 0.73
CA LYS A 115 19.15 -6.32 0.81
C LYS A 115 19.58 -5.44 -0.35
N GLU A 116 20.40 -4.44 -0.03
CA GLU A 116 21.09 -3.63 -1.04
C GLU A 116 21.95 -4.51 -1.95
N VAL A 117 21.97 -4.18 -3.24
CA VAL A 117 22.91 -4.74 -4.20
C VAL A 117 24.04 -3.74 -4.38
N VAL A 118 25.19 -4.02 -3.78
CA VAL A 118 26.42 -3.23 -3.99
C VAL A 118 26.89 -3.52 -5.41
N LYS A 119 26.99 -2.47 -6.25
CA LYS A 119 27.72 -2.58 -7.52
C LYS A 119 29.21 -2.58 -7.18
N GLU A 120 29.93 -3.60 -7.64
CA GLU A 120 31.40 -3.61 -7.66
C GLU A 120 31.95 -2.44 -8.49
#